data_AF-A0A9E0W5S9-F1
#
_entry.id   AF-A0A9E0W5S9-F1
#
_cell.length_a   1.000
_cell.length_b   1.000
_cell.length_c   1.000
_cell.angle_alpha   90.00
_cell.angle_beta   90.00
_cell.angle_gamma   90.00
#
_symmetry.space_group_name_H-M   'P 1'
#
loop_
_entity.id
_entity.type
_entity.pdbx_description
1 polymer ?
#
loop_
_entity_poly.entity_id
_entity_poly.type
_entity_poly.pdbx_seq_one_letter_code
_entity_poly.pdbx_strand_id
1 'polypeptide(L)'
;MGHDHTHPEKAWQAIRTEAIESLLNEINVLSSDDVDRVVKHYEENVGPKTGASVIARAWVDPEFKKRLLADGLAACEELGIGGPETELLHVVENTPAIHNVVVCTLCSCYPWPILGLPPAWYKSSAYRSRLVREPRKVLSELGVVLADEIEVRVWCVNR
;
A
#
# COMPACT_ATOMS: atom_id res chain seq x y z
N MET A 1 -16.23 -31.60 -37.17
CA MET A 1 -16.66 -30.84 -35.97
C MET A 1 -15.48 -29.99 -35.53
N GLY A 2 -15.39 -28.76 -36.04
CA GLY A 2 -14.37 -27.82 -35.61
C GLY A 2 -14.85 -27.15 -34.33
N HIS A 3 -14.06 -27.24 -33.26
CA HIS A 3 -14.30 -26.48 -32.05
C HIS A 3 -13.97 -25.01 -32.34
N ASP A 4 -15.00 -24.19 -32.40
CA ASP A 4 -14.88 -22.73 -32.45
C ASP A 4 -14.40 -22.26 -31.08
N HIS A 5 -13.13 -21.87 -31.00
CA HIS A 5 -12.55 -21.26 -29.81
C HIS A 5 -12.93 -19.79 -29.82
N THR A 6 -14.09 -19.45 -29.26
CA THR A 6 -14.42 -18.07 -28.92
C THR A 6 -13.41 -17.55 -27.91
N HIS A 7 -12.42 -16.79 -28.39
CA HIS A 7 -11.55 -15.99 -27.53
C HIS A 7 -12.46 -15.10 -26.67
N PRO A 8 -12.30 -15.07 -25.34
CA PRO A 8 -13.07 -14.15 -24.52
C PRO A 8 -12.78 -12.73 -25.01
N GLU A 9 -13.83 -12.00 -25.38
CA GLU A 9 -13.71 -10.60 -25.79
C GLU A 9 -12.92 -9.84 -24.72
N LYS A 10 -11.93 -9.04 -25.15
CA LYS A 10 -11.14 -8.22 -24.22
C LYS A 10 -12.09 -7.37 -23.38
N ALA A 11 -11.84 -7.30 -22.07
CA ALA A 11 -12.61 -6.44 -21.18
C ALA A 11 -12.57 -4.98 -21.69
N TRP A 12 -13.71 -4.30 -21.69
CA TRP A 12 -13.81 -2.92 -22.20
C TRP A 12 -12.85 -1.94 -21.50
N GLN A 13 -12.45 -2.20 -20.25
CA GLN A 13 -11.40 -1.43 -19.57
C GLN A 13 -10.04 -1.60 -20.26
N ALA A 14 -9.67 -2.82 -20.65
CA ALA A 14 -8.41 -3.08 -21.35
C ALA A 14 -8.37 -2.35 -22.70
N ILE A 15 -9.48 -2.40 -23.46
CA ILE A 15 -9.60 -1.68 -24.74
C ILE A 15 -9.38 -0.17 -24.55
N ARG A 16 -10.00 0.44 -23.53
CA ARG A 16 -9.82 1.87 -23.25
C ARG A 16 -8.43 2.22 -22.76
N THR A 17 -7.80 1.37 -21.95
CA THR A 17 -6.42 1.57 -21.50
C THR A 17 -5.46 1.54 -22.69
N GLU A 18 -5.57 0.55 -23.58
CA GLU A 18 -4.78 0.45 -24.82
C GLU A 18 -4.98 1.68 -25.72
N ALA A 19 -6.22 2.16 -25.86
CA ALA A 19 -6.50 3.37 -26.63
C ALA A 19 -5.87 4.64 -26.04
N ILE A 20 -5.90 4.79 -24.70
CA ILE A 20 -5.26 5.94 -24.02
C ILE A 20 -3.74 5.87 -24.20
N GLU A 21 -3.14 4.69 -24.03
CA GLU A 21 -1.70 4.50 -24.23
C GLU A 21 -1.28 4.87 -25.66
N SER A 22 -2.01 4.39 -26.67
CA SER A 22 -1.75 4.70 -28.09
C SER A 22 -1.79 6.21 -28.34
N LEU A 23 -2.83 6.90 -27.84
CA LEU A 23 -2.97 8.35 -28.03
C LEU A 23 -1.85 9.13 -27.34
N LEU A 24 -1.45 8.74 -26.13
CA LEU A 24 -0.36 9.39 -25.39
C LEU A 24 1.01 9.15 -26.05
N ASN A 25 1.18 7.99 -26.68
CA ASN A 25 2.37 7.66 -27.48
C ASN A 25 2.44 8.51 -28.76
N GLU A 26 1.33 8.64 -29.51
CA GLU A 26 1.25 9.47 -30.71
C GLU A 26 1.63 10.94 -30.48
N ILE A 27 1.27 11.48 -29.31
CA ILE A 27 1.62 12.86 -28.92
C ILE A 27 2.98 12.97 -28.19
N ASN A 28 3.77 11.88 -28.15
CA ASN A 28 5.09 11.80 -27.51
C ASN A 28 5.12 12.18 -26.02
N VAL A 29 4.05 11.88 -25.27
CA VAL A 29 3.99 12.09 -23.81
C VAL A 29 4.59 10.92 -23.03
N LEU A 30 4.48 9.69 -23.57
CA LEU A 30 5.09 8.48 -23.03
C LEU A 30 5.44 7.50 -24.15
N SER A 31 6.24 6.50 -23.84
CA SER A 31 6.43 5.30 -24.66
C SER A 31 5.87 4.05 -23.95
N SER A 32 5.59 2.98 -24.70
CA SER A 32 5.20 1.69 -24.09
C SER A 32 6.33 1.13 -23.19
N ASP A 33 7.59 1.36 -23.56
CA ASP A 33 8.75 1.00 -22.73
C ASP A 33 8.75 1.74 -21.37
N ASP A 34 8.23 2.97 -21.31
CA ASP A 34 8.06 3.69 -20.03
C ASP A 34 7.02 3.02 -19.13
N VAL A 35 5.91 2.55 -19.72
CA VAL A 35 4.86 1.83 -18.98
C VAL A 35 5.42 0.52 -18.42
N ASP A 36 6.09 -0.27 -19.25
CA ASP A 36 6.70 -1.53 -18.86
C ASP A 36 7.73 -1.35 -17.73
N ARG A 37 8.55 -0.29 -17.82
CA ARG A 37 9.53 0.05 -16.78
C ARG A 37 8.85 0.36 -15.44
N VAL A 38 7.73 1.07 -15.46
CA VAL A 38 6.96 1.38 -14.24
C VAL A 38 6.32 0.11 -13.66
N VAL A 39 5.70 -0.73 -14.50
CA VAL A 39 5.10 -2.00 -14.07
C VAL A 39 6.15 -2.89 -13.41
N LYS A 40 7.27 -3.12 -14.10
CA LYS A 40 8.37 -3.94 -13.61
C LYS A 40 8.93 -3.43 -12.27
N HIS A 41 9.05 -2.11 -12.11
CA HIS A 41 9.52 -1.53 -10.86
C HIS A 41 8.63 -1.93 -9.67
N TYR A 42 7.30 -1.80 -9.82
CA TYR A 42 6.35 -2.13 -8.75
C TYR A 42 6.14 -3.64 -8.54
N GLU A 43 6.39 -4.46 -9.55
CA GLU A 43 6.30 -5.92 -9.42
C GLU A 43 7.53 -6.53 -8.75
N GLU A 44 8.73 -6.04 -9.09
CA GLU A 44 9.99 -6.68 -8.68
C GLU A 44 10.68 -5.98 -7.51
N ASN A 45 10.62 -4.65 -7.44
CA ASN A 45 11.49 -3.86 -6.55
C ASN A 45 10.76 -3.23 -5.37
N VAL A 46 9.43 -3.06 -5.45
CA VAL A 46 8.64 -2.38 -4.43
C VAL A 46 7.69 -3.36 -3.76
N GLY A 47 7.84 -3.55 -2.44
CA GLY A 47 7.01 -4.52 -1.73
C GLY A 47 7.20 -4.55 -0.21
N PRO A 48 6.35 -5.30 0.50
CA PRO A 48 6.28 -5.30 1.97
C PRO A 48 7.53 -5.84 2.66
N LYS A 49 8.44 -6.50 1.92
CA LYS A 49 9.73 -6.95 2.46
C LYS A 49 10.62 -5.78 2.90
N THR A 50 10.49 -4.64 2.23
CA THR A 50 11.21 -3.41 2.60
C THR A 50 10.77 -2.92 3.98
N GLY A 51 9.46 -2.84 4.25
CA GLY A 51 8.97 -2.52 5.59
C GLY A 51 9.34 -3.57 6.63
N ALA A 52 9.32 -4.85 6.29
CA ALA A 52 9.73 -5.92 7.20
C ALA A 52 11.19 -5.76 7.67
N SER A 53 12.11 -5.35 6.79
CA SER A 53 13.52 -5.13 7.17
C SER A 53 13.68 -3.92 8.11
N VAL A 54 12.93 -2.84 7.88
CA VAL A 54 12.88 -1.66 8.77
C VAL A 54 12.42 -2.07 10.18
N ILE A 55 11.32 -2.82 10.27
CA ILE A 55 10.78 -3.28 11.55
C ILE A 55 11.73 -4.26 12.24
N ALA A 56 12.32 -5.20 11.50
CA ALA A 56 13.29 -6.14 12.06
C ALA A 56 14.51 -5.41 12.65
N ARG A 57 15.01 -4.37 11.99
CA ARG A 57 16.08 -3.51 12.53
C ARG A 57 15.63 -2.80 13.81
N ALA A 58 14.42 -2.23 13.82
CA ALA A 58 13.88 -1.55 15.01
C ALA A 58 13.69 -2.48 16.22
N TRP A 59 13.51 -3.78 16.02
CA TRP A 59 13.42 -4.75 17.13
C TRP A 59 14.77 -5.06 17.77
N VAL A 60 15.87 -5.00 17.02
CA VAL A 60 17.22 -5.34 17.52
C VAL A 60 18.11 -4.13 17.81
N ASP A 61 17.73 -2.95 17.31
CA ASP A 61 18.44 -1.67 17.51
C ASP A 61 17.48 -0.64 18.15
N PRO A 62 17.49 -0.51 19.49
CA PRO A 62 16.63 0.44 20.21
C PRO A 62 16.88 1.91 19.83
N GLU A 63 18.11 2.27 19.43
CA GLU A 63 18.42 3.64 19.03
C GLU A 63 17.87 3.93 17.63
N PHE A 64 17.94 2.97 16.71
CA PHE A 64 17.23 3.07 15.43
C PHE A 64 15.73 3.17 15.63
N LYS A 65 15.14 2.37 16.54
CA LYS A 65 13.71 2.46 16.87
C LYS A 65 13.31 3.86 17.33
N LYS A 66 14.11 4.50 18.20
CA LYS A 66 13.85 5.87 18.64
C LYS A 66 13.86 6.86 17.48
N ARG A 67 14.84 6.76 16.57
CA ARG A 67 14.90 7.60 15.37
C ARG A 67 13.72 7.36 14.43
N LEU A 68 13.37 6.11 14.20
CA LEU A 68 12.24 5.71 13.35
C LEU A 68 10.90 6.26 13.85
N LEU A 69 10.69 6.29 15.17
CA LEU A 69 9.48 6.84 15.77
C LEU A 69 9.48 8.38 15.81
N ALA A 70 10.66 9.01 15.81
CA ALA A 70 10.78 10.47 15.77
C ALA A 70 10.61 11.03 14.36
N ASP A 71 11.26 10.40 13.37
CA ASP A 71 11.18 10.74 11.96
C ASP A 71 11.31 9.46 11.12
N GLY A 72 10.17 8.98 10.63
CA GLY A 72 10.12 7.73 9.87
C GLY A 72 10.89 7.83 8.56
N LEU A 73 10.77 8.96 7.86
CA LEU A 73 11.38 9.15 6.55
C LEU A 73 12.90 9.17 6.70
N ALA A 74 13.44 10.00 7.60
CA ALA A 74 14.88 10.10 7.81
C ALA A 74 15.49 8.75 8.22
N ALA A 75 14.81 7.98 9.06
CA ALA A 75 15.28 6.65 9.46
C ALA A 75 15.23 5.64 8.30
N CYS A 76 14.23 5.70 7.43
CA CYS A 76 14.16 4.88 6.22
C CYS A 76 15.23 5.27 5.18
N GLU A 77 15.58 6.55 5.08
CA GLU A 77 16.66 7.03 4.21
C GLU A 77 18.03 6.47 4.61
N GLU A 78 18.29 6.22 5.91
CA GLU A 78 19.51 5.51 6.37
C GLU A 78 19.68 4.13 5.71
N LEU A 79 18.57 3.52 5.28
CA LEU A 79 18.51 2.22 4.64
C LEU A 79 18.38 2.32 3.11
N GLY A 80 18.47 3.53 2.55
CA GLY A 80 18.26 3.78 1.12
C GLY A 80 16.80 3.60 0.68
N ILE A 81 15.85 3.71 1.62
CA ILE A 81 14.41 3.57 1.34
C ILE A 81 13.80 4.95 1.23
N GLY A 82 13.19 5.23 0.08
CA GLY A 82 12.45 6.45 -0.19
C GLY A 82 11.74 6.36 -1.54
N GLY A 83 10.92 7.37 -1.85
CA GLY A 83 10.21 7.43 -3.12
C GLY A 83 8.81 8.01 -3.00
N PRO A 84 8.01 7.89 -4.07
CA PRO A 84 6.64 8.41 -4.10
C PRO A 84 5.79 7.86 -2.96
N GLU A 85 4.88 8.68 -2.43
CA GLU A 85 3.94 8.31 -1.37
C GLU A 85 4.61 8.01 -0.01
N THR A 86 5.85 8.46 0.20
CA THR A 86 6.54 8.41 1.51
C THR A 86 7.16 9.74 1.93
N GLU A 87 6.79 10.84 1.26
CA GLU A 87 7.33 12.18 1.52
C GLU A 87 7.08 12.65 2.97
N LEU A 88 6.03 12.11 3.61
CA LEU A 88 5.77 12.24 5.04
C LEU A 88 5.45 10.87 5.62
N LEU A 89 6.42 10.24 6.28
CA LEU A 89 6.25 8.94 6.91
C LEU A 89 6.17 9.08 8.43
N HIS A 90 4.98 8.84 8.97
CA HIS A 90 4.76 8.73 10.42
C HIS A 90 4.63 7.27 10.83
N VAL A 91 5.52 6.81 11.71
CA VAL A 91 5.53 5.43 12.22
C VAL A 91 4.83 5.37 13.56
N VAL A 92 3.88 4.44 13.69
CA VAL A 92 3.06 4.28 14.89
C VAL A 92 3.36 2.95 15.57
N GLU A 93 3.66 2.98 16.86
CA GLU A 93 4.03 1.79 17.62
C GLU A 93 2.81 1.14 18.28
N ASN A 94 2.66 -0.17 18.06
CA ASN A 94 1.76 -0.99 18.87
C ASN A 94 2.39 -1.26 20.24
N THR A 95 1.57 -1.19 21.28
CA THR A 95 1.96 -1.51 22.67
C THR A 95 1.03 -2.59 23.22
N PRO A 96 1.29 -3.17 24.41
CA PRO A 96 0.35 -4.10 25.04
C PRO A 96 -1.06 -3.52 25.25
N ALA A 97 -1.20 -2.18 25.30
CA ALA A 97 -2.47 -1.50 25.51
C ALA A 97 -3.07 -0.88 24.23
N ILE A 98 -2.31 -0.75 23.14
CA ILE A 98 -2.73 -0.03 21.93
C ILE A 98 -2.38 -0.84 20.68
N HIS A 99 -3.38 -1.05 19.83
CA HIS A 99 -3.23 -1.60 18.48
C HIS A 99 -3.60 -0.53 17.44
N ASN A 100 -2.64 -0.16 16.60
CA ASN A 100 -2.83 0.81 15.53
C ASN A 100 -3.24 0.12 14.23
N VAL A 101 -4.14 0.74 13.50
CA VAL A 101 -4.53 0.33 12.14
C VAL A 101 -4.65 1.55 11.24
N VAL A 102 -4.34 1.42 9.96
CA VAL A 102 -4.26 2.53 9.01
C VAL A 102 -5.30 2.37 7.90
N VAL A 103 -5.90 3.47 7.45
CA VAL A 103 -6.83 3.50 6.31
C VAL A 103 -6.76 4.82 5.56
N CYS A 104 -7.02 4.81 4.27
CA CYS A 104 -7.37 6.01 3.52
C CYS A 104 -8.85 5.97 3.16
N THR A 105 -9.67 6.68 3.93
CA THR A 105 -11.14 6.64 3.73
C THR A 105 -11.55 7.24 2.38
N LEU A 106 -10.82 8.24 1.89
CA LEU A 106 -11.15 8.98 0.67
C LEU A 106 -10.73 8.29 -0.63
N CYS A 107 -9.64 7.53 -0.62
CA CYS A 107 -9.14 6.86 -1.82
C CYS A 107 -8.37 5.57 -1.49
N SER A 108 -7.05 5.66 -1.42
CA SER A 108 -6.15 4.51 -1.30
C SER A 108 -4.72 4.89 -0.92
N CYS A 109 -4.48 6.05 -0.30
CA CYS A 109 -3.14 6.48 0.12
C CYS A 109 -2.45 5.39 0.93
N TYR A 110 -1.18 5.13 0.62
CA TYR A 110 -0.43 3.99 1.15
C TYR A 110 1.08 4.19 0.92
N PRO A 111 1.96 3.82 1.87
CA PRO A 111 3.40 4.07 1.73
C PRO A 111 4.07 3.04 0.81
N TRP A 112 4.11 3.32 -0.50
CA TRP A 112 4.49 2.33 -1.52
C TRP A 112 5.90 1.76 -1.34
N PRO A 113 6.97 2.58 -1.15
CA PRO A 113 8.33 2.07 -0.98
C PRO A 113 8.51 1.06 0.16
N ILE A 114 7.62 1.07 1.15
CA ILE A 114 7.72 0.26 2.37
C ILE A 114 6.79 -0.94 2.32
N LEU A 115 5.55 -0.73 1.88
CA LEU A 115 4.49 -1.73 1.95
C LEU A 115 4.06 -2.31 0.60
N GLY A 116 4.57 -1.78 -0.52
CA GLY A 116 4.09 -2.14 -1.85
C GLY A 116 2.85 -1.34 -2.28
N LEU A 117 2.30 -1.67 -3.44
CA LEU A 117 1.01 -1.14 -3.86
C LEU A 117 -0.12 -1.67 -2.94
N PRO A 118 -1.13 -0.85 -2.62
CA PRO A 118 -2.19 -1.26 -1.71
C PRO A 118 -3.00 -2.42 -2.30
N PRO A 119 -3.27 -3.48 -1.51
CA PRO A 119 -4.04 -4.63 -1.96
C PRO A 119 -5.49 -4.26 -2.25
N ALA A 120 -6.18 -5.10 -3.05
CA ALA A 120 -7.56 -4.83 -3.47
C ALA A 120 -8.53 -4.61 -2.29
N TRP A 121 -8.37 -5.37 -1.20
CA TRP A 121 -9.23 -5.24 -0.02
C TRP A 121 -9.06 -3.89 0.69
N TYR A 122 -7.85 -3.32 0.72
CA TYR A 122 -7.58 -2.02 1.34
C TYR A 122 -8.28 -0.89 0.57
N LYS A 123 -8.31 -1.01 -0.76
CA LYS A 123 -8.98 -0.05 -1.67
C LYS A 123 -10.51 -0.18 -1.67
N SER A 124 -11.05 -1.27 -1.12
CA SER A 124 -12.48 -1.55 -1.14
C SER A 124 -13.28 -0.56 -0.30
N SER A 125 -14.49 -0.23 -0.75
CA SER A 125 -15.43 0.59 0.03
C SER A 125 -15.78 -0.04 1.37
N ALA A 126 -15.86 -1.37 1.43
CA ALA A 126 -16.12 -2.12 2.65
C ALA A 126 -15.07 -1.83 3.73
N TYR A 127 -13.77 -1.95 3.40
CA TYR A 127 -12.71 -1.64 4.34
C TYR A 127 -12.70 -0.16 4.72
N ARG A 128 -12.72 0.73 3.70
CA ARG A 128 -12.58 2.17 3.87
C ARG A 128 -13.69 2.81 4.70
N SER A 129 -14.94 2.37 4.54
CA SER A 129 -16.07 2.93 5.27
C SER A 129 -16.22 2.36 6.68
N ARG A 130 -15.90 1.07 6.87
CA ARG A 130 -16.17 0.37 8.13
C ARG A 130 -15.04 0.51 9.14
N LEU A 131 -13.78 0.57 8.71
CA LEU A 131 -12.65 0.55 9.64
C LEU A 131 -12.69 1.72 10.63
N VAL A 132 -13.11 2.91 10.19
CA VAL A 132 -13.21 4.09 11.07
C VAL A 132 -14.40 4.04 12.04
N ARG A 133 -15.37 3.14 11.82
CA ARG A 133 -16.61 3.06 12.59
C ARG A 133 -16.68 1.84 13.50
N GLU A 134 -16.24 0.69 13.02
CA GLU A 134 -16.26 -0.59 13.72
C GLU A 134 -14.93 -1.36 13.55
N PRO A 135 -13.78 -0.76 13.92
CA PRO A 135 -12.45 -1.31 13.62
C PRO A 135 -12.23 -2.71 14.18
N ARG A 136 -12.65 -2.98 15.43
CA ARG A 136 -12.51 -4.31 16.05
C ARG A 136 -13.22 -5.41 15.27
N LYS A 137 -14.42 -5.12 14.74
CA LYS A 137 -15.20 -6.08 13.97
C LYS A 137 -14.53 -6.36 12.62
N VAL A 138 -14.08 -5.32 11.93
CA VAL A 138 -13.34 -5.47 10.66
C VAL A 138 -12.06 -6.28 10.87
N LEU A 139 -11.30 -6.00 11.93
CA LEU A 139 -10.10 -6.76 12.28
C LEU A 139 -10.42 -8.24 12.57
N SER A 140 -11.50 -8.51 13.32
CA SER A 140 -11.94 -9.88 13.59
C SER A 140 -12.32 -10.64 12.31
N GLU A 141 -12.97 -10.00 11.35
CA GLU A 141 -13.31 -10.59 10.04
C GLU A 141 -12.05 -10.91 9.21
N LEU A 142 -10.98 -10.15 9.41
CA LEU A 142 -9.66 -10.39 8.82
C LEU A 142 -8.81 -11.40 9.64
N GLY A 143 -9.36 -11.98 10.71
CA GLY A 143 -8.70 -12.97 11.55
C GLY A 143 -7.86 -12.40 12.71
N VAL A 144 -7.96 -11.10 12.99
CA VAL A 144 -7.25 -10.44 14.10
C VAL A 144 -8.23 -10.17 15.24
N VAL A 145 -8.18 -11.00 16.28
CA VAL A 145 -9.00 -10.86 17.49
C VAL A 145 -8.18 -10.18 18.58
N LEU A 146 -8.66 -9.03 19.08
CA LEU A 146 -8.01 -8.24 20.11
C LEU A 146 -8.87 -8.25 21.38
N ALA A 147 -8.21 -8.32 22.54
CA ALA A 147 -8.89 -8.21 23.83
C ALA A 147 -9.57 -6.84 23.99
N ASP A 148 -10.64 -6.78 24.77
CA ASP A 148 -11.49 -5.60 24.89
C ASP A 148 -10.76 -4.40 25.52
N GLU A 149 -9.74 -4.67 26.33
CA GLU A 149 -8.92 -3.68 27.02
C GLU A 149 -7.90 -3.00 26.10
N ILE A 150 -7.56 -3.62 24.97
CA ILE A 150 -6.58 -3.07 24.01
C ILE A 150 -7.23 -1.98 23.18
N GLU A 151 -6.88 -0.71 23.36
CA GLU A 151 -7.36 0.40 22.52
C GLU A 151 -7.04 0.14 21.04
N VAL A 152 -8.03 0.28 20.16
CA VAL A 152 -7.79 0.24 18.71
C VAL A 152 -7.77 1.66 18.16
N ARG A 153 -6.60 2.11 17.70
CA ARG A 153 -6.39 3.45 17.15
C ARG A 153 -6.37 3.40 15.64
N VAL A 154 -7.35 4.07 15.02
CA VAL A 154 -7.47 4.14 13.56
C VAL A 154 -6.81 5.42 13.05
N TRP A 155 -5.84 5.27 12.16
CA TRP A 155 -5.14 6.36 11.50
C TRP A 155 -5.71 6.55 10.11
N CYS A 156 -6.45 7.62 9.92
CA CYS A 156 -6.95 7.99 8.59
C CYS A 156 -5.91 8.84 7.88
N VAL A 157 -5.37 8.34 6.77
CA VAL A 157 -4.44 9.08 5.90
C VAL A 157 -5.26 10.07 5.06
N ASN A 158 -5.62 11.18 5.68
CA ASN A 158 -6.09 12.39 5.03
C ASN A 158 -4.99 13.43 5.26
N ARG A 159 -4.56 14.13 4.21
CA ARG A 159 -3.50 15.16 4.26
C ARG A 159 -3.55 16.04 5.51
#